data_AF-A0A920DUV9-F1
#
_entry.id   AF-A0A920DUV9-F1
#
_cell.length_a   1.000
_cell.length_b   1.000
_cell.length_c   1.000
_cell.angle_alpha   90.00
_cell.angle_beta   90.00
_cell.angle_gamma   90.00
#
_symmetry.space_group_name_H-M   'P 1'
#
loop_
_entity.id
_entity.type
_entity.pdbx_description
1 polymer ?
#
loop_
_entity_poly.entity_id
_entity_poly.type
_entity_poly.pdbx_seq_one_letter_code
_entity_poly.pdbx_strand_id
1 'polypeptide(L)'
;MRDDGFTSFRLEDLTAANGIEHGAAHDAMADVVATIEIAKLLKRCDEHLFDTLYRQRTKRAVSALVNLDDLTPLVHVSGMFGGARHNWLWWCRSPGTPLTTAN
;
A
#
# COMPACT_ATOMS: atom_id res chain seq x y z
N MET A 1 -8.20 -15.59 2.10
CA MET A 1 -7.60 -15.45 3.45
C MET A 1 -6.43 -16.41 3.51
N ARG A 2 -5.34 -16.07 4.21
CA ARG A 2 -4.21 -17.00 4.39
C ARG A 2 -4.56 -18.05 5.45
N ASP A 3 -3.80 -19.14 5.46
CA ASP A 3 -3.96 -20.25 6.42
C ASP A 3 -3.73 -19.82 7.88
N ASP A 4 -3.00 -18.72 8.08
CA ASP A 4 -2.75 -18.09 9.38
C ASP A 4 -3.89 -17.16 9.85
N GLY A 5 -4.98 -17.07 9.07
CA GLY A 5 -6.14 -16.22 9.37
C GLY A 5 -5.97 -14.74 8.98
N PHE A 6 -4.80 -14.33 8.47
CA PHE A 6 -4.57 -12.95 8.06
C PHE A 6 -4.94 -12.67 6.60
N THR A 7 -5.11 -11.39 6.28
CA THR A 7 -5.39 -10.94 4.91
C THR A 7 -4.22 -11.28 4.00
N SER A 8 -4.51 -11.97 2.89
CA SER A 8 -3.54 -12.16 1.82
C SER A 8 -3.59 -10.99 0.84
N PHE A 9 -2.42 -10.54 0.43
CA PHE A 9 -2.23 -9.56 -0.65
C PHE A 9 -1.54 -10.18 -1.87
N ARG A 10 -1.52 -11.51 -1.97
CA ARG A 10 -1.02 -12.19 -3.17
C ARG A 10 -1.99 -11.96 -4.33
N LEU A 11 -1.46 -11.81 -5.54
CA LEU A 11 -2.26 -11.40 -6.70
C LEU A 11 -3.32 -12.45 -7.02
N GLU A 12 -2.96 -13.73 -6.97
CA GLU A 12 -3.83 -14.87 -7.17
C GLU A 12 -5.00 -14.92 -6.18
N ASP A 13 -4.74 -14.63 -4.91
CA ASP A 13 -5.77 -14.59 -3.85
C ASP A 13 -6.72 -13.40 -4.06
N LEU A 14 -6.18 -12.25 -4.48
CA LEU A 14 -6.96 -11.05 -4.75
C LEU A 14 -7.85 -11.22 -5.97
N THR A 15 -7.32 -11.78 -7.07
CA THR A 15 -8.11 -12.02 -8.28
C THR A 15 -9.21 -13.05 -8.04
N ALA A 16 -8.89 -14.15 -7.35
CA ALA A 16 -9.86 -15.20 -7.03
C ALA A 16 -10.99 -14.67 -6.14
N ALA A 17 -10.68 -13.87 -5.11
CA ALA A 17 -11.68 -13.30 -4.22
C ALA A 17 -12.60 -12.26 -4.89
N ASN A 18 -12.17 -11.65 -5.98
CA ASN A 18 -12.91 -10.59 -6.69
C ASN A 18 -13.48 -11.05 -8.04
N GLY A 19 -13.44 -12.37 -8.34
CA GLY A 19 -14.00 -12.93 -9.57
C GLY A 19 -13.28 -12.47 -10.85
N ILE A 20 -12.00 -12.10 -10.74
CA ILE A 20 -11.17 -11.75 -11.89
C ILE A 20 -10.51 -13.03 -12.38
N GLU A 21 -10.67 -13.32 -13.66
CA GLU A 21 -10.00 -14.45 -14.30
C GLU A 21 -8.50 -14.24 -14.25
N HIS A 22 -7.82 -15.12 -13.52
CA HIS A 22 -6.39 -15.22 -13.50
C HIS A 22 -6.08 -16.51 -14.27
N GLY A 23 -5.44 -16.38 -15.43
CA GLY A 23 -5.08 -17.52 -16.28
C GLY A 23 -4.08 -18.46 -15.57
N ALA A 24 -3.25 -19.18 -16.33
CA ALA A 24 -2.14 -19.89 -15.70
C ALA A 24 -1.28 -18.89 -14.90
N ALA A 25 -1.39 -18.94 -13.56
CA ALA A 25 -0.54 -18.16 -12.68
C ALA A 25 0.90 -18.40 -13.12
N HIS A 26 1.69 -17.33 -13.24
CA HIS A 26 3.06 -17.30 -13.77
C HIS A 26 3.23 -17.15 -15.29
N ASP A 27 2.16 -16.98 -16.08
CA ASP A 27 2.30 -16.28 -17.37
C ASP A 27 2.45 -14.77 -17.10
N ALA A 28 3.58 -14.20 -17.50
CA ALA A 28 3.86 -12.78 -17.32
C ALA A 28 2.76 -11.89 -17.91
N MET A 29 2.10 -12.33 -18.99
CA MET A 29 0.97 -11.59 -19.54
C MET A 29 -0.27 -11.67 -18.64
N ALA A 30 -0.56 -12.85 -18.07
CA ALA A 30 -1.67 -13.03 -17.14
C ALA A 30 -1.49 -12.17 -15.89
N ASP A 31 -0.28 -12.08 -15.34
CA ASP A 31 0.04 -11.23 -14.19
C ASP A 31 -0.17 -9.73 -14.49
N VAL A 32 0.23 -9.29 -15.69
CA VAL A 32 0.00 -7.90 -16.14
C VAL A 32 -1.48 -7.59 -16.25
N VAL A 33 -2.26 -8.47 -16.89
CA VAL A 33 -3.72 -8.30 -17.04
C VAL A 33 -4.41 -8.31 -15.68
N ALA A 34 -4.08 -9.27 -14.82
CA ALA A 34 -4.60 -9.36 -13.46
C ALA A 34 -4.33 -8.07 -12.66
N THR A 35 -3.11 -7.53 -12.74
CA THR A 35 -2.74 -6.27 -12.07
C THR A 35 -3.56 -5.09 -12.59
N ILE A 36 -3.77 -4.99 -13.90
CA ILE A 36 -4.59 -3.94 -14.52
C ILE A 36 -6.04 -4.04 -14.04
N GLU A 37 -6.62 -5.24 -14.00
CA GLU A 37 -8.01 -5.43 -13.57
C GLU A 37 -8.20 -5.13 -12.08
N ILE A 38 -7.24 -5.50 -11.23
CA ILE A 38 -7.24 -5.10 -9.81
C ILE A 38 -7.15 -3.57 -9.67
N ALA A 39 -6.28 -2.91 -10.43
CA ALA A 39 -6.17 -1.45 -10.39
C ALA A 39 -7.47 -0.75 -10.83
N LYS A 40 -8.10 -1.24 -11.90
CA LYS A 40 -9.42 -0.76 -12.36
C LYS A 40 -10.49 -0.99 -11.31
N LEU A 41 -10.51 -2.16 -10.66
CA LEU A 41 -11.45 -2.48 -9.59
C LEU A 41 -11.30 -1.51 -8.42
N LEU A 42 -10.08 -1.29 -7.94
CA LEU A 42 -9.79 -0.34 -6.86
C LEU A 42 -10.31 1.06 -7.20
N LYS A 43 -10.04 1.53 -8.42
CA LYS A 43 -10.53 2.83 -8.89
C LYS A 43 -12.06 2.90 -8.95
N ARG A 44 -12.75 1.83 -9.34
CA ARG A 44 -14.23 1.78 -9.35
C ARG A 44 -14.83 1.76 -7.95
N CYS A 45 -14.16 1.12 -6.99
CA CYS A 45 -14.63 1.06 -5.60
C CYS A 45 -14.42 2.39 -4.87
N ASP A 46 -13.26 3.02 -5.04
CA ASP A 46 -12.94 4.33 -4.47
C ASP A 46 -11.96 5.10 -5.37
N GLU A 47 -12.52 5.97 -6.22
CA GLU A 47 -11.73 6.79 -7.14
C GLU A 47 -10.86 7.81 -6.37
N HIS A 48 -11.39 8.38 -5.29
CA HIS A 48 -10.68 9.41 -4.53
C HIS A 48 -9.45 8.84 -3.83
N LEU A 49 -9.57 7.66 -3.21
CA LEU A 49 -8.44 6.95 -2.62
C LEU A 49 -7.40 6.59 -3.69
N PHE A 50 -7.82 6.01 -4.81
CA PHE A 50 -6.93 5.64 -5.90
C PHE A 50 -6.13 6.85 -6.41
N ASP A 51 -6.83 7.96 -6.69
CA ASP A 51 -6.20 9.19 -7.17
C ASP A 51 -5.25 9.80 -6.15
N THR A 52 -5.60 9.76 -4.87
CA THR A 52 -4.75 10.25 -3.77
C THR A 52 -3.44 9.45 -3.72
N LEU A 53 -3.52 8.12 -3.69
CA LEU A 53 -2.35 7.24 -3.68
C LEU A 53 -1.51 7.43 -4.95
N TYR A 54 -2.15 7.54 -6.12
CA TYR A 54 -1.45 7.71 -7.39
C TYR A 54 -0.71 9.05 -7.46
N ARG A 55 -1.29 10.14 -6.95
CA ARG A 55 -0.62 11.46 -6.84
C ARG A 55 0.56 11.41 -5.88
N GLN A 56 0.43 10.66 -4.79
CA GLN A 56 1.46 10.52 -3.74
C GLN A 56 2.56 9.51 -4.09
N ARG A 57 2.60 8.93 -5.30
CA ARG A 57 3.66 7.96 -5.68
C ARG A 57 5.08 8.54 -5.77
N THR A 58 5.22 9.86 -5.82
CA THR A 58 6.51 10.53 -6.03
C THR A 58 7.11 11.02 -4.72
N LYS A 59 8.43 10.97 -4.60
CA LYS A 59 9.16 11.51 -3.44
C LYS A 59 8.73 12.94 -3.10
N ARG A 60 8.60 13.81 -4.12
CA ARG A 60 8.20 15.22 -3.94
C ARG A 60 6.81 15.35 -3.31
N ALA A 61 5.84 14.56 -3.77
CA ALA A 61 4.48 14.61 -3.25
C ALA A 61 4.42 14.13 -1.79
N VAL A 62 5.12 13.03 -1.44
CA VAL A 62 5.15 12.52 -0.06
C VAL A 62 5.91 13.47 0.87
N SER A 63 7.05 14.02 0.44
CA SER A 63 7.82 14.96 1.26
C SER A 63 7.02 16.20 1.66
N ALA A 64 6.07 16.65 0.82
CA ALA A 64 5.20 17.77 1.16
C ALA A 64 4.19 17.45 2.29
N LEU A 65 3.94 16.17 2.58
CA LEU A 65 3.06 15.74 3.69
C LEU A 65 3.81 15.67 5.03
N VAL A 66 5.13 15.58 5.00
CA VAL A 66 5.96 15.43 6.19
C VAL A 66 6.30 16.81 6.72
N ASN A 67 5.48 17.30 7.67
CA ASN A 67 5.76 18.52 8.42
C ASN A 67 6.58 18.18 9.68
N LEU A 68 7.83 18.65 9.72
CA LEU A 68 8.75 18.39 10.83
C LEU A 68 8.57 19.36 12.01
N ASP A 69 7.89 20.47 11.79
CA ASP A 69 7.68 21.52 12.79
C ASP A 69 6.43 21.20 13.63
N ASP A 70 5.30 20.93 12.97
CA ASP A 70 4.02 20.63 13.63
C ASP A 70 3.89 19.14 14.03
N LEU A 71 4.83 18.29 13.58
CA LEU A 71 4.84 16.84 13.81
C LEU A 71 3.50 16.18 13.46
N THR A 72 2.90 16.62 12.35
CA THR A 72 1.58 16.13 11.93
C THR A 72 1.60 14.62 11.78
N PRO A 73 0.69 13.90 12.48
CA PRO A 73 0.64 12.46 12.41
C PRO A 73 0.27 11.97 11.01
N LEU A 74 0.94 10.90 10.56
CA LEU A 74 0.69 10.28 9.27
C LEU A 74 0.35 8.80 9.43
N VAL A 75 -0.52 8.30 8.56
CA VAL A 75 -0.74 6.85 8.41
C VAL A 75 0.29 6.31 7.44
N HIS A 76 1.07 5.33 7.89
CA HIS A 76 2.01 4.62 7.03
C HIS A 76 1.56 3.16 6.88
N VAL A 77 1.37 2.73 5.63
CA VAL A 77 1.04 1.34 5.29
C VAL A 77 2.30 0.67 4.73
N SER A 78 2.75 -0.41 5.36
CA SER A 78 3.93 -1.17 4.98
C SER A 78 3.82 -2.63 5.37
N GLY A 79 4.28 -3.52 4.49
CA GLY A 79 4.38 -4.97 4.77
C GLY A 79 5.28 -5.31 5.95
N MET A 80 6.15 -4.38 6.38
CA MET A 80 7.01 -4.56 7.57
C MET A 80 6.23 -4.59 8.88
N PHE A 81 5.01 -4.04 8.93
CA PHE A 81 4.20 -4.04 10.16
C PHE A 81 3.48 -5.37 10.43
N GLY A 82 3.34 -6.20 9.38
CA GLY A 82 2.76 -7.53 9.44
C GLY A 82 1.23 -7.56 9.43
N GLY A 83 0.69 -8.73 9.06
CA GLY A 83 -0.75 -8.96 8.92
C GLY A 83 -1.56 -8.76 10.19
N ALA A 84 -0.96 -8.99 11.37
CA ALA A 84 -1.60 -8.77 12.68
C ALA A 84 -2.01 -7.31 12.92
N ARG A 85 -1.36 -6.36 12.24
CA ARG A 85 -1.69 -4.93 12.28
C ARG A 85 -2.29 -4.44 10.97
N HIS A 86 -2.80 -5.34 10.12
CA HIS A 86 -3.27 -5.03 8.77
C HIS A 86 -2.30 -4.18 7.94
N ASN A 87 -0.99 -4.32 8.18
CA ASN A 87 0.08 -3.56 7.53
C ASN A 87 0.05 -2.03 7.74
N TRP A 88 -0.67 -1.46 8.71
CA TRP A 88 -0.69 -0.01 8.94
C TRP A 88 -0.22 0.37 10.34
N LEU A 89 0.42 1.54 10.42
CA LEU A 89 0.83 2.15 11.68
C LEU A 89 0.53 3.65 11.62
N TRP A 90 0.06 4.17 12.75
CA TRP A 90 0.08 5.61 13.01
C TRP A 90 1.52 6.02 13.35
N TRP A 91 2.15 6.75 12.43
CA TRP A 91 3.48 7.32 12.65
C TRP A 91 3.38 8.76 13.18
N CYS A 92 4.01 8.99 14.33
CA CYS A 92 4.26 10.32 14.89
C CYS A 92 5.71 10.33 15.38
N ARG A 93 6.51 11.31 14.96
CA ARG A 93 7.89 11.45 15.44
C ARG A 93 7.84 12.02 16.87
N SER A 94 8.54 11.38 17.81
CA SER A 94 8.74 11.97 19.14
C SER A 94 9.59 13.25 19.01
N PRO A 95 9.17 14.39 19.60
CA PRO A 95 10.04 15.55 19.69
C PRO A 95 11.28 15.16 20.51
N GLY A 96 12.47 15.09 19.89
CA GLY A 96 13.72 14.95 20.63
C GLY A 96 14.83 14.07 20.06
N THR A 97 14.67 13.37 18.93
CA THR A 97 15.80 12.57 18.37
C THR A 97 16.58 13.40 17.35
N PRO A 98 17.81 13.87 17.64
CA PRO A 98 18.62 14.57 16.65
C PRO A 98 18.99 13.62 15.51
N LEU A 99 18.94 14.14 14.28
CA LEU A 99 19.47 13.46 13.11
C LEU A 99 20.99 13.48 13.24
N THR A 100 21.59 12.39 13.71
CA THR A 100 23.03 12.19 13.51
C THR A 100 23.22 11.94 12.03
N THR A 101 23.70 12.95 11.31
CA THR A 101 24.19 12.82 9.94
C THR A 101 25.30 11.77 9.95
N ALA A 102 25.04 10.60 9.37
CA ALA A 102 26.10 9.68 9.00
C ALA A 102 26.92 10.39 7.91
N ASN A 103 28.17 10.67 8.26
CA ASN A 103 29.20 11.22 7.39
C ASN A 103 29.62 10.18 6.33
#